data_AF-A0A653AFW7-F1
#
_entry.id   AF-A0A653AFW7-F1
#
_cell.length_a   1.000
_cell.length_b   1.000
_cell.length_c   1.000
_cell.angle_alpha   90.00
_cell.angle_beta   90.00
_cell.angle_gamma   90.00
#
_symmetry.space_group_name_H-M   'P 1'
#
loop_
_entity.id
_entity.type
_entity.pdbx_description
1 polymer ?
#
loop_
_entity_poly.entity_id
_entity_poly.type
_entity_poly.pdbx_seq_one_letter_code
_entity_poly.pdbx_strand_id
1 'polypeptide(L)' 'MVNLKACTDCGSCLEVAPGIFARRPETGEITVLERDDYPDEDVHAAVTICPADCISPGGG' A
#
# COMPACT_ATOMS: atom_id res chain seq x y z
N MET A 1 4.90 1.78 -4.23
CA MET A 1 3.85 2.64 -4.81
C MET A 1 2.53 1.89 -4.90
N VAL A 2 1.40 2.60 -4.92
CA VAL A 2 0.05 2.03 -5.12
C VAL A 2 -0.51 2.55 -6.44
N ASN A 3 -0.89 1.66 -7.35
CA ASN A 3 -1.59 2.00 -8.58
C ASN A 3 -3.08 2.23 -8.29
N LEU A 4 -3.45 3.51 -8.12
CA LEU A 4 -4.81 3.92 -7.78
C LEU A 4 -5.86 3.51 -8.83
N LYS A 5 -5.47 3.34 -10.10
CA LYS A 5 -6.39 2.89 -11.16
C LYS A 5 -6.72 1.41 -11.07
N ALA A 6 -5.83 0.60 -10.48
CA ALA A 6 -6.01 -0.83 -10.29
C ALA A 6 -6.50 -1.18 -8.88
N CYS A 7 -6.32 -0.28 -7.91
CA CYS A 7 -6.74 -0.49 -6.54
C CYS A 7 -8.27 -0.67 -6.45
N THR A 8 -8.68 -1.77 -5.82
CA THR A 8 -10.10 -2.12 -5.60
C THR A 8 -10.59 -1.79 -4.19
N ASP A 9 -9.78 -1.05 -3.42
CA ASP A 9 -10.08 -0.67 -2.03
C ASP A 9 -10.32 -1.85 -1.08
N CYS A 10 -9.64 -2.98 -1.31
CA CYS A 10 -9.78 -4.20 -0.50
C CYS A 10 -9.36 -4.04 0.97
N GLY A 11 -8.53 -3.04 1.31
CA GLY A 11 -8.11 -2.74 2.68
C GLY A 11 -6.96 -3.58 3.24
N SER A 12 -6.55 -4.67 2.60
CA SER A 12 -5.56 -5.61 3.17
C SER A 12 -4.20 -4.96 3.48
N CYS A 13 -3.75 -3.99 2.67
CA CYS A 13 -2.50 -3.25 2.94
C CYS A 13 -2.57 -2.37 4.20
N LEU A 14 -3.75 -1.87 4.56
CA LEU A 14 -3.98 -1.10 5.79
C LEU A 14 -3.91 -2.01 7.03
N GLU A 15 -4.29 -3.28 6.88
CA GLU A 15 -4.25 -4.25 7.98
C GLU A 15 -2.83 -4.78 8.22
N VAL A 16 -2.10 -5.12 7.16
CA VAL A 16 -0.76 -5.74 7.30
C VAL A 16 0.35 -4.71 7.51
N ALA A 17 0.21 -3.50 6.95
CA ALA A 17 1.25 -2.47 7.01
C ALA A 17 0.65 -1.06 7.27
N PRO A 18 -0.08 -0.86 8.40
CA PRO A 18 -0.70 0.43 8.73
C PRO A 18 0.29 1.59 8.93
N GLY A 19 1.56 1.27 9.18
CA GLY A 19 2.64 2.26 9.29
C GLY A 19 3.17 2.74 7.94
N ILE A 20 2.78 2.09 6.83
CA ILE A 20 3.22 2.37 5.46
C ILE A 20 2.05 2.83 4.59
N PHE A 21 0.86 2.26 4.77
CA PHE A 21 -0.32 2.60 3.98
C PHE A 21 -1.37 3.29 4.85
N ALA A 22 -2.01 4.31 4.29
CA ALA A 22 -3.11 5.01 4.94
C ALA A 22 -4.20 5.36 3.94
N ARG A 23 -5.45 5.41 4.41
CA ARG A 23 -6.55 5.96 3.63
C ARG A 23 -6.60 7.47 3.80
N ARG A 24 -6.60 8.20 2.69
CA ARG A 24 -6.78 9.66 2.70
C ARG A 24 -8.22 9.99 3.08
N PRO A 25 -8.46 10.82 4.12
CA PRO A 25 -9.82 11.18 4.51
C PRO A 25 -10.53 12.06 3.47
N GLU A 26 -9.76 12.79 2.66
CA GLU A 26 -10.27 13.72 1.64
C GLU A 26 -10.76 13.02 0.37
N THR A 27 -10.08 11.97 -0.11
CA THR A 27 -10.43 11.25 -1.35
C THR A 27 -10.93 9.83 -1.13
N GLY A 28 -10.69 9.25 0.05
CA GLY A 28 -10.95 7.83 0.34
C GLY A 28 -9.91 6.88 -0.27
N GLU A 29 -8.90 7.39 -0.97
CA GLU A 29 -7.90 6.57 -1.64
C GLU A 29 -6.82 6.07 -0.68
N ILE A 30 -6.30 4.88 -0.96
CA ILE A 30 -5.16 4.32 -0.23
C ILE A 30 -3.87 4.93 -0.78
N THR A 31 -3.07 5.54 0.10
CA THR A 31 -1.81 6.19 -0.22
C THR A 31 -0.67 5.58 0.59
N VAL A 32 0.57 5.81 0.16
CA VAL A 32 1.77 5.47 0.91
C VAL A 32 2.14 6.66 1.80
N LEU A 33 2.37 6.40 3.08
CA LEU A 33 2.88 7.39 4.03
C LEU A 33 4.34 7.68 3.72
N GLU A 34 4.70 8.95 3.71
CA GLU A 34 6.09 9.37 3.51
C GLU A 34 6.94 8.97 4.72
N ARG A 35 8.00 8.19 4.47
CA ARG A 35 8.94 7.71 5.48
C ARG A 35 10.36 7.75 4.94
N ASP A 36 11.32 7.96 5.84
CA ASP A 36 12.75 7.81 5.54
C ASP A 36 13.16 6.37 5.23
N ASP A 37 12.41 5.38 5.74
CA ASP A 37 12.68 3.96 5.56
C ASP A 37 11.38 3.14 5.46
N TYR A 38 11.39 2.18 4.54
CA TYR A 38 10.31 1.22 4.32
C TYR A 38 10.84 -0.19 4.59
N PRO A 39 10.40 -0.86 5.68
CA PRO A 39 10.83 -2.22 5.93
C PRO A 39 10.37 -3.14 4.80
N ASP A 40 11.33 -3.79 4.13
CA ASP A 40 11.09 -4.70 2.99
C ASP A 40 10.04 -5.77 3.33
N GLU A 41 10.03 -6.26 4.57
CA GLU A 41 9.07 -7.29 5.03
C GLU A 41 7.61 -6.82 4.96
N ASP A 42 7.32 -5.60 5.44
CA ASP A 42 5.96 -5.06 5.46
C ASP A 42 5.49 -4.73 4.04
N VAL A 43 6.39 -4.19 3.21
CA VAL A 43 6.09 -3.92 1.80
C VAL A 43 5.83 -5.22 1.05
N HIS A 44 6.67 -6.24 1.25
CA HIS A 44 6.51 -7.54 0.61
C HIS A 44 5.23 -8.26 1.04
N ALA A 45 4.88 -8.19 2.33
CA ALA A 45 3.63 -8.73 2.84
C ALA A 45 2.43 -8.05 2.19
N ALA A 46 2.44 -6.71 2.11
CA ALA A 46 1.38 -5.94 1.46
C ALA A 46 1.22 -6.28 -0.04
N VAL A 47 2.34 -6.43 -0.77
CA VAL A 47 2.34 -6.85 -2.18
C VAL A 47 1.72 -8.24 -2.33
N THR A 48 2.17 -9.19 -1.50
CA THR A 48 1.74 -10.60 -1.58
C THR A 48 0.24 -10.78 -1.29
N ILE A 49 -0.31 -10.01 -0.35
CA ILE A 49 -1.71 -10.14 0.05
C ILE A 49 -2.67 -9.31 -0.82
N CYS A 50 -2.17 -8.37 -1.64
CA CYS A 50 -3.03 -7.50 -2.44
C CYS A 50 -3.70 -8.29 -3.57
N PRO A 51 -5.03 -8.50 -3.55
CA PRO A 51 -5.72 -9.30 -4.56
C PRO A 51 -5.76 -8.62 -5.95
N ALA A 52 -5.58 -7.30 -5.98
CA ALA A 52 -5.56 -6.51 -7.21
C ALA A 52 -4.14 -6.36 -7.80
N ASP A 53 -3.11 -6.88 -7.12
CA ASP A 53 -1.71 -6.73 -7.51
C ASP A 53 -1.33 -5.26 -7.80
N CYS A 54 -1.91 -4.33 -7.05
CA CYS A 54 -1.78 -2.89 -7.32
C CYS A 54 -0.64 -2.22 -6.55
N ILE A 55 0.14 -2.98 -5.78
CA ILE A 55 1.22 -2.49 -4.94
C ILE A 55 2.54 -2.96 -5.56
N SER A 56 3.50 -2.05 -5.70
CA SER A 56 4.85 -2.41 -6.14
C SER A 56 5.88 -1.90 -5.14
N PRO A 57 6.91 -2.70 -4.77
CA PRO A 57 8.07 -2.18 -4.06
C PRO A 57 8.71 -1.12 -4.97
N GLY A 58 9.08 0.03 -4.41
CA GLY A 58 9.68 1.11 -5.19
C GLY A 58 11.09 0.73 -5.64
N GLY A 59 11.20 -0.02 -6.73
CA GLY A 59 12.44 -0.38 -7.41
C GLY A 59 12.10 -0.60 -8.88
N GLY A 60 12.84 0.05 -9.78
CA GLY A 60 12.63 -0.02 -11.23
C GLY A 60 12.82 -1.42 -11.81
#